data_AF-A0A1M3FVR3-F1
#
_entry.id   AF-A0A1M3FVR3-F1
#
_cell.length_a   1.000
_cell.length_b   1.000
_cell.length_c   1.000
_cell.angle_alpha   90.00
_cell.angle_beta   90.00
_cell.angle_gamma   90.00
#
_symmetry.space_group_name_H-M   'P 1'
#
loop_
_entity.id
_entity.type
_entity.pdbx_description
1 polymer ?
#
loop_
_entity_poly.entity_id
_entity_poly.type
_entity_poly.pdbx_seq_one_letter_code
_entity_poly.pdbx_strand_id
1 'polypeptide(L)'
;MVFYIWVKSKVIENLFSYISGYADYLPFALFLLFIGKLRSEKGLWIIFAYCSVSILGDLLFTTLESLPPDASRYYNSFLTFFEYICFSGFIWLSVRNKIMRRIILLFSLAFITFLAFYFFTAKRSRIDSIPIGVETLLILSFSFYLLFEMSNLIKDSYINYNYRFWVVIGFMLYLSGSFFIYLYANQLAPGEGRKFAVLIDIFYILKNIFFAIAMIICYRQPKPKNPPSSIPFLDLDVR
;
A
#
# COMPACT_ATOMS: atom_id res chain seq x y z
N MET A 1 -36.30 -12.80 13.96
CA MET A 1 -35.11 -11.98 14.33
C MET A 1 -33.90 -12.31 13.46
N VAL A 2 -33.54 -13.59 13.28
CA VAL A 2 -32.40 -14.04 12.43
C VAL A 2 -32.49 -13.54 10.98
N PHE A 3 -33.67 -13.62 10.36
CA PHE A 3 -33.89 -13.15 8.98
C PHE A 3 -33.67 -11.63 8.81
N TYR A 4 -34.07 -10.82 9.81
CA TYR A 4 -33.90 -9.37 9.79
C TYR A 4 -32.43 -8.95 9.95
N ILE A 5 -31.67 -9.68 10.79
CA ILE A 5 -30.22 -9.49 10.94
C ILE A 5 -29.51 -9.87 9.65
N TRP A 6 -29.94 -10.94 8.98
CA TRP A 6 -29.32 -11.42 7.73
C TRP A 6 -29.54 -10.47 6.55
N VAL A 7 -30.73 -9.88 6.43
CA VAL A 7 -31.03 -8.85 5.43
C VAL A 7 -30.20 -7.59 5.68
N LYS A 8 -30.07 -7.14 6.94
CA LYS A 8 -29.20 -6.01 7.29
C LYS A 8 -27.71 -6.30 7.04
N SER A 9 -27.24 -7.53 7.28
CA SER A 9 -25.87 -7.95 6.95
C SER A 9 -25.60 -7.73 5.47
N LYS A 10 -26.46 -8.23 4.57
CA LYS A 10 -26.31 -8.03 3.13
C LYS A 10 -26.31 -6.57 2.71
N VAL A 11 -27.09 -5.71 3.37
CA VAL A 11 -27.09 -4.26 3.08
C VAL A 11 -25.75 -3.63 3.49
N ILE A 12 -25.20 -4.00 4.64
CA ILE A 12 -23.90 -3.52 5.12
C ILE A 12 -22.76 -4.02 4.23
N GLU A 13 -22.79 -5.30 3.85
CA GLU A 13 -21.81 -5.91 2.96
C GLU A 13 -21.78 -5.21 1.60
N ASN A 14 -22.96 -4.94 1.02
CA ASN A 14 -23.07 -4.18 -0.22
C ASN A 14 -22.54 -2.75 -0.06
N LEU A 15 -22.83 -2.09 1.07
CA LEU A 15 -22.33 -0.74 1.35
C LEU A 15 -20.80 -0.70 1.35
N PHE A 16 -20.14 -1.63 2.06
CA PHE A 16 -18.68 -1.71 2.07
C PHE A 16 -18.10 -1.98 0.68
N SER A 17 -18.72 -2.87 -0.09
CA SER A 17 -18.28 -3.14 -1.46
C SER A 17 -18.40 -1.90 -2.36
N TYR A 18 -19.48 -1.12 -2.24
CA TYR A 18 -19.62 0.15 -2.95
C TYR A 18 -18.57 1.18 -2.53
N ILE A 19 -18.33 1.35 -1.24
CA ILE A 19 -17.33 2.30 -0.74
C ILE A 19 -15.93 1.89 -1.19
N SER A 20 -15.62 0.59 -1.14
CA SER A 20 -14.36 0.00 -1.58
C SER A 20 -14.05 0.34 -3.03
N GLY A 21 -15.03 0.21 -3.94
CA GLY A 21 -14.88 0.55 -5.35
C GLY A 21 -14.62 2.03 -5.65
N TYR A 22 -14.86 2.93 -4.69
CA TYR A 22 -14.51 4.35 -4.84
C TYR A 22 -13.36 4.80 -3.90
N ALA A 23 -12.76 3.88 -3.14
CA ALA A 23 -11.86 4.23 -2.05
C ALA A 23 -10.55 4.87 -2.55
N ASP A 24 -9.99 4.42 -3.68
CA ASP A 24 -8.72 4.96 -4.21
C ASP A 24 -8.87 6.35 -4.83
N TYR A 25 -10.09 6.75 -5.22
CA TYR A 25 -10.35 8.09 -5.75
C TYR A 25 -10.07 9.18 -4.71
N LEU A 26 -10.25 8.89 -3.42
CA LEU A 26 -10.01 9.84 -2.34
C LEU A 26 -8.52 10.27 -2.24
N PRO A 27 -7.55 9.36 -2.01
CA PRO A 27 -6.14 9.73 -2.01
C PRO A 27 -5.68 10.23 -3.39
N PHE A 28 -6.22 9.69 -4.49
CA PHE A 28 -5.91 10.18 -5.83
C PHE A 28 -6.29 11.66 -6.01
N ALA A 29 -7.52 12.05 -5.65
CA ALA A 29 -8.00 13.43 -5.75
C ALA A 29 -7.24 14.38 -4.82
N LEU A 30 -6.94 13.94 -3.59
CA LEU A 30 -6.13 14.74 -2.65
C LEU A 30 -4.72 14.99 -3.16
N PHE A 31 -4.10 14.00 -3.81
CA PHE A 31 -2.79 14.18 -4.42
C PHE A 31 -2.81 15.25 -5.50
N LEU A 32 -3.83 15.23 -6.38
CA LEU A 32 -4.00 16.23 -7.42
C LEU A 32 -4.27 17.64 -6.86
N LEU A 33 -5.13 17.76 -5.85
CA LEU A 33 -5.43 19.03 -5.18
C LEU A 33 -4.18 19.65 -4.53
N PHE A 34 -3.31 18.84 -3.94
CA PHE A 34 -2.13 19.31 -3.21
C PHE A 34 -0.81 19.15 -3.99
N ILE A 35 -0.88 18.94 -5.30
CA ILE A 35 0.27 18.58 -6.14
C ILE A 35 1.45 19.56 -6.01
N GLY A 36 1.16 20.87 -5.89
CA GLY A 36 2.20 21.90 -5.77
C GLY A 36 3.12 21.70 -4.57
N LYS A 37 2.60 21.17 -3.45
CA LYS A 37 3.39 20.88 -2.24
C LYS A 37 3.88 19.44 -2.19
N LEU A 38 3.07 18.48 -2.63
CA LEU A 38 3.38 17.05 -2.54
C LEU A 38 4.40 16.60 -3.60
N ARG A 39 4.55 17.32 -4.71
CA ARG A 39 5.45 16.93 -5.83
C ARG A 39 6.91 16.74 -5.40
N SER A 40 7.37 17.36 -4.31
CA SER A 40 8.73 17.17 -3.81
C SER A 40 8.96 15.82 -3.14
N GLU A 41 7.90 15.17 -2.64
CA GLU A 41 8.00 13.91 -1.89
C GLU A 41 7.85 12.71 -2.84
N LYS A 42 8.99 12.10 -3.20
CA LYS A 42 9.03 10.92 -4.10
C LYS A 42 8.19 9.74 -3.59
N GLY A 43 8.08 9.55 -2.27
CA GLY A 43 7.27 8.48 -1.70
C GLY A 43 5.78 8.62 -2.03
N LEU A 44 5.24 9.85 -2.06
CA LEU A 44 3.82 10.06 -2.37
C LEU A 44 3.51 9.87 -3.85
N TRP A 45 4.48 10.08 -4.74
CA TRP A 45 4.34 9.71 -6.15
C TRP A 45 4.15 8.20 -6.36
N ILE A 46 4.81 7.38 -5.54
CA ILE A 46 4.62 5.92 -5.58
C ILE A 46 3.19 5.56 -5.16
N ILE A 47 2.68 6.19 -4.11
CA ILE A 47 1.29 5.97 -3.65
C ILE A 47 0.27 6.47 -4.68
N PHE A 48 0.53 7.61 -5.32
CA PHE A 48 -0.30 8.12 -6.41
C PHE A 48 -0.31 7.15 -7.60
N ALA A 49 0.84 6.63 -8.02
CA ALA A 49 0.93 5.63 -9.07
C ALA A 49 0.19 4.34 -8.69
N TYR A 50 0.30 3.91 -7.42
CA TYR A 50 -0.44 2.77 -6.90
C TYR A 50 -1.95 2.97 -7.04
N CYS A 51 -2.50 4.06 -6.49
CA CYS A 51 -3.92 4.38 -6.60
C CYS A 51 -4.38 4.52 -8.06
N SER A 52 -3.54 5.06 -8.95
CA SER A 52 -3.86 5.18 -10.38
C SER A 52 -4.06 3.81 -11.03
N VAL A 53 -3.17 2.85 -10.76
CA VAL A 53 -3.28 1.49 -11.31
C VAL A 53 -4.45 0.74 -10.68
N SER A 54 -4.72 0.92 -9.38
CA SER A 54 -5.92 0.36 -8.73
C SER A 54 -7.21 0.84 -9.41
N ILE A 55 -7.36 2.15 -9.64
CA ILE A 55 -8.53 2.72 -10.33
C ILE A 55 -8.67 2.16 -11.75
N LEU A 56 -7.56 2.04 -12.49
CA LEU A 56 -7.57 1.44 -13.83
C LEU A 56 -7.97 -0.05 -13.77
N GLY A 57 -7.52 -0.77 -12.75
CA GLY A 57 -7.90 -2.15 -12.49
C GLY A 57 -9.40 -2.30 -12.29
N ASP A 58 -9.99 -1.47 -11.43
CA ASP A 58 -11.43 -1.49 -11.15
C ASP A 58 -12.26 -1.11 -12.39
N LEU A 59 -11.79 -0.15 -13.19
CA LEU A 59 -12.43 0.20 -14.46
C LEU A 59 -12.39 -0.95 -15.47
N LEU A 60 -11.28 -1.68 -15.56
CA LEU A 60 -11.16 -2.85 -16.43
C LEU A 60 -12.09 -3.98 -15.99
N PHE A 61 -12.22 -4.24 -14.69
CA PHE A 61 -13.14 -5.27 -14.18
C PHE A 61 -14.61 -4.93 -14.37
N THR A 62 -14.98 -3.65 -14.28
CA THR A 62 -16.38 -3.21 -14.47
C THR A 62 -16.80 -3.21 -15.93
N THR A 63 -15.86 -2.93 -16.85
CA THR A 63 -16.15 -2.89 -18.30
C THR A 63 -16.08 -4.25 -18.97
N LEU A 64 -15.24 -5.16 -18.48
CA LEU A 64 -15.11 -6.52 -18.98
C LEU A 64 -15.84 -7.48 -18.02
N GLU A 65 -17.14 -7.73 -18.27
CA GLU A 65 -18.05 -8.54 -17.44
C GLU A 65 -17.47 -9.89 -16.97
N SER A 66 -16.47 -10.42 -17.66
CA SER A 66 -15.50 -11.33 -17.07
C SER A 66 -14.23 -11.38 -17.92
N LEU A 67 -13.07 -11.20 -17.30
CA LEU A 67 -11.80 -11.44 -17.98
C LEU A 67 -11.68 -12.93 -18.33
N PRO A 68 -11.24 -13.27 -19.56
CA PRO A 68 -10.90 -14.64 -19.90
C PRO A 68 -9.96 -15.24 -18.85
N PRO A 69 -10.04 -16.55 -18.56
CA PRO A 69 -9.20 -17.18 -17.53
C PRO A 69 -7.69 -16.98 -17.73
N ASP A 70 -7.24 -16.72 -18.97
CA ASP A 70 -5.83 -16.43 -19.27
C ASP A 70 -5.49 -15.01 -18.83
N ALA A 71 -6.32 -14.04 -19.22
CA ALA A 71 -6.16 -12.64 -18.88
C ALA A 71 -6.22 -12.40 -17.36
N SER A 72 -7.08 -13.12 -16.63
CA SER A 72 -7.18 -13.00 -15.17
C SER A 72 -5.90 -13.44 -14.45
N ARG A 73 -5.20 -14.46 -14.97
CA ARG A 73 -3.89 -14.88 -14.44
C ARG A 73 -2.85 -13.78 -14.62
N TYR A 74 -2.68 -13.27 -15.84
CA TYR A 74 -1.72 -12.19 -16.11
C TYR A 74 -2.01 -10.95 -15.26
N TYR A 75 -3.29 -10.61 -15.13
CA TYR A 75 -3.73 -9.49 -14.32
C TYR A 75 -3.38 -9.67 -12.84
N ASN A 76 -3.70 -10.82 -12.24
CA ASN A 76 -3.38 -11.10 -10.84
C ASN A 76 -1.87 -11.04 -10.57
N SER A 77 -1.06 -11.68 -11.43
CA SER A 77 0.39 -11.67 -11.27
C SER A 77 0.99 -10.28 -11.46
N PHE A 78 0.43 -9.48 -12.39
CA PHE A 78 0.81 -8.08 -12.57
C PHE A 78 0.48 -7.25 -11.33
N LEU A 79 -0.71 -7.42 -10.74
CA LEU A 79 -1.08 -6.72 -9.52
C LEU A 79 -0.16 -7.04 -8.35
N THR A 80 0.11 -8.32 -8.08
CA THR A 80 1.06 -8.75 -7.03
C THR A 80 2.45 -8.17 -7.29
N PHE A 81 2.94 -8.22 -8.53
CA PHE A 81 4.22 -7.60 -8.88
C PHE A 81 4.22 -6.10 -8.60
N PHE A 82 3.20 -5.39 -9.08
CA PHE A 82 3.11 -3.95 -9.02
C PHE A 82 2.90 -3.44 -7.59
N GLU A 83 2.03 -4.09 -6.83
CA GLU A 83 1.81 -3.81 -5.40
C GLU A 83 3.10 -3.97 -4.60
N TYR A 84 3.81 -5.08 -4.81
CA TYR A 84 5.10 -5.32 -4.16
C TYR A 84 6.12 -4.22 -4.48
N ILE A 85 6.28 -3.85 -5.75
CA ILE A 85 7.22 -2.82 -6.18
C ILE A 85 6.86 -1.46 -5.56
N CYS A 86 5.58 -1.11 -5.52
CA CYS A 86 5.11 0.13 -4.90
C CYS A 86 5.42 0.15 -3.39
N PHE A 87 5.02 -0.87 -2.63
CA PHE A 87 5.21 -0.87 -1.18
C PHE A 87 6.68 -1.03 -0.79
N SER A 88 7.41 -1.95 -1.40
CA SER A 88 8.85 -2.12 -1.15
C SER A 88 9.65 -0.87 -1.56
N GLY A 89 9.30 -0.25 -2.70
CA GLY A 89 9.89 0.99 -3.17
C GLY A 89 9.64 2.16 -2.23
N PHE A 90 8.41 2.28 -1.70
CA PHE A 90 8.07 3.27 -0.69
C PHE A 90 8.92 3.10 0.58
N ILE A 91 9.03 1.86 1.08
CA ILE A 91 9.82 1.56 2.28
C ILE A 91 11.31 1.84 2.02
N TRP A 92 11.84 1.43 0.87
CA TRP A 92 13.24 1.64 0.49
C TRP A 92 13.64 3.13 0.41
N LEU A 93 12.73 3.99 -0.06
CA LEU A 93 12.92 5.45 -0.05
C LEU A 93 12.81 6.05 1.36
N SER A 94 12.09 5.38 2.26
CA SER A 94 11.79 5.87 3.60
C SER A 94 12.88 5.50 4.62
N VAL A 95 13.49 4.32 4.47
CA VAL A 95 14.55 3.80 5.35
C VAL A 95 15.84 4.62 5.19
N ARG A 96 16.46 5.00 6.31
CA ARG A 96 17.76 5.71 6.30
C ARG A 96 18.94 4.76 6.34
N ASN A 97 18.83 3.64 7.06
CA ASN A 97 19.88 2.66 7.19
C ASN A 97 20.28 2.03 5.85
N LYS A 98 21.53 2.25 5.43
CA LYS A 98 22.08 1.75 4.15
C LYS A 98 22.10 0.22 4.07
N ILE A 99 22.32 -0.48 5.18
CA ILE A 99 22.34 -1.95 5.23
C ILE A 99 20.94 -2.47 4.95
N MET A 100 19.92 -1.93 5.63
CA MET A 100 18.55 -2.36 5.40
C MET A 100 18.04 -2.00 4.01
N ARG A 101 18.47 -0.89 3.41
CA ARG A 101 18.20 -0.61 1.99
C ARG A 101 18.77 -1.67 1.06
N ARG A 102 19.96 -2.22 1.34
CA ARG A 102 20.53 -3.32 0.56
C ARG A 102 19.78 -4.63 0.79
N ILE A 103 19.36 -4.91 2.02
CA ILE A 103 18.55 -6.09 2.36
C ILE A 103 17.23 -6.04 1.59
N ILE A 104 16.52 -4.91 1.61
CA ILE A 104 15.28 -4.74 0.84
C ILE A 104 15.53 -5.04 -0.64
N LEU A 105 16.57 -4.45 -1.25
CA LEU A 105 16.88 -4.71 -2.67
C LEU A 105 17.20 -6.18 -2.96
N LEU A 106 17.96 -6.85 -2.10
CA LEU A 106 18.32 -8.26 -2.26
C LEU A 106 17.06 -9.14 -2.20
N PHE A 107 16.19 -8.93 -1.21
CA PHE A 107 14.95 -9.67 -1.09
C PHE A 107 13.93 -9.31 -2.18
N SER A 108 13.94 -8.08 -2.68
CA SER A 108 13.14 -7.69 -3.85
C SER A 108 13.58 -8.41 -5.11
N LEU A 109 14.89 -8.53 -5.35
CA LEU A 109 15.38 -9.32 -6.47
C LEU A 109 15.03 -10.80 -6.32
N ALA A 110 15.16 -11.36 -5.11
CA ALA A 110 14.74 -12.72 -4.81
C ALA A 110 13.23 -12.94 -5.01
N PHE A 111 12.39 -11.98 -4.62
CA PHE A 111 10.94 -12.06 -4.81
C PHE A 111 10.55 -11.97 -6.28
N ILE A 112 11.14 -11.07 -7.06
CA ILE A 112 10.84 -10.93 -8.49
C ILE A 112 11.24 -12.18 -9.26
N THR A 113 12.41 -12.75 -8.95
CA THR A 113 12.86 -14.02 -9.56
C THR A 113 11.96 -15.19 -9.16
N PHE A 114 11.55 -15.25 -7.89
CA PHE A 114 10.55 -16.21 -7.42
C PHE A 114 9.20 -16.06 -8.13
N LEU A 115 8.70 -14.84 -8.29
CA LEU A 115 7.43 -14.56 -8.94
C LEU A 115 7.45 -14.98 -10.41
N ALA A 116 8.54 -14.67 -11.13
CA ALA A 116 8.72 -15.12 -12.50
C ALA A 116 8.75 -16.65 -12.61
N PHE A 117 9.51 -17.31 -11.74
CA PHE A 117 9.56 -18.78 -11.71
C PHE A 117 8.19 -19.40 -11.39
N TYR A 118 7.49 -18.86 -10.40
CA TYR A 118 6.13 -19.30 -10.04
C TYR A 118 5.17 -19.11 -11.22
N PHE A 119 5.26 -17.98 -11.91
CA PHE A 119 4.42 -17.69 -13.07
C PHE A 119 4.56 -18.76 -14.17
N PHE A 120 5.76 -19.28 -14.44
CA PHE A 120 5.96 -20.30 -15.47
C PHE A 120 5.68 -21.74 -15.01
N THR A 121 5.86 -22.05 -13.73
CA THR A 121 5.81 -23.43 -13.21
C THR A 121 4.52 -23.79 -12.52
N ALA A 122 3.82 -22.81 -11.94
CA ALA A 122 2.62 -23.07 -11.16
C ALA A 122 1.44 -23.49 -12.05
N LYS A 123 0.67 -24.47 -11.54
CA LYS A 123 -0.62 -24.84 -12.10
C LYS A 123 -1.58 -23.65 -12.00
N ARG A 124 -2.52 -23.59 -12.94
CA ARG A 124 -3.53 -22.54 -13.01
C ARG A 124 -4.37 -22.51 -11.73
N SER A 125 -4.27 -21.42 -10.98
CA SER A 125 -5.11 -21.12 -9.82
C SER A 125 -5.98 -19.90 -10.10
N ARG A 126 -7.02 -19.70 -9.29
CA ARG A 126 -7.92 -18.55 -9.41
C ARG A 126 -7.24 -17.26 -8.93
N ILE A 127 -6.43 -17.37 -7.87
CA ILE A 127 -5.67 -16.29 -7.25
C ILE A 127 -4.22 -16.74 -7.03
N ASP A 128 -3.28 -15.81 -7.08
CA ASP A 128 -1.86 -16.03 -6.80
C ASP A 128 -1.57 -16.06 -5.29
N SER A 129 -2.26 -16.94 -4.55
CA SER A 129 -2.22 -17.00 -3.08
C SER A 129 -0.82 -17.15 -2.49
N ILE A 130 0.04 -17.96 -3.13
CA ILE A 130 1.40 -18.20 -2.65
C ILE A 130 2.27 -16.95 -2.83
N PRO A 131 2.39 -16.36 -4.04
CA PRO A 131 3.06 -15.07 -4.21
C PRO A 131 2.58 -13.97 -3.28
N ILE A 132 1.26 -13.78 -3.15
CA ILE A 132 0.66 -12.78 -2.26
C ILE A 132 1.08 -13.01 -0.80
N GLY A 133 1.13 -14.27 -0.37
CA GLY A 133 1.57 -14.63 0.97
C GLY A 133 3.04 -14.26 1.22
N VAL A 134 3.93 -14.57 0.29
CA VAL A 134 5.36 -14.22 0.38
C VAL A 134 5.56 -12.71 0.34
N GLU A 135 4.88 -12.01 -0.56
CA GLU A 135 4.86 -10.54 -0.63
C GLU A 135 4.48 -9.95 0.73
N THR A 136 3.36 -10.40 1.30
CA THR A 136 2.83 -9.87 2.55
C THR A 136 3.85 -10.02 3.69
N LEU A 137 4.47 -11.19 3.82
CA LEU A 137 5.48 -11.44 4.85
C LEU A 137 6.71 -10.53 4.70
N LEU A 138 7.19 -10.33 3.47
CA LEU A 138 8.31 -9.45 3.19
C LEU A 138 7.97 -7.99 3.50
N ILE A 139 6.85 -7.48 3.00
CA ILE A 139 6.43 -6.10 3.21
C ILE A 139 6.17 -5.83 4.70
N LEU A 140 5.50 -6.74 5.42
CA LEU A 140 5.30 -6.59 6.87
C LEU A 140 6.63 -6.56 7.62
N SER A 141 7.58 -7.44 7.29
CA SER A 141 8.90 -7.47 7.91
C SER A 141 9.66 -6.16 7.72
N PHE A 142 9.66 -5.61 6.50
CA PHE A 142 10.29 -4.33 6.20
C PHE A 142 9.59 -3.16 6.88
N SER A 143 8.27 -3.24 7.02
CA SER A 143 7.46 -2.22 7.67
C SER A 143 7.72 -2.14 9.17
N PHE A 144 7.80 -3.29 9.85
CA PHE A 144 8.18 -3.33 11.26
C PHE A 144 9.57 -2.71 11.48
N TYR A 145 10.53 -3.02 10.61
CA TYR A 145 11.85 -2.39 10.67
C TYR A 145 11.76 -0.86 10.50
N LEU A 146 11.03 -0.38 9.49
CA LEU A 146 10.89 1.04 9.23
C LEU A 146 10.24 1.78 10.41
N LEU A 147 9.19 1.19 11.00
CA LEU A 147 8.54 1.76 12.19
C LEU A 147 9.49 1.80 13.39
N PHE A 148 10.29 0.75 13.61
CA PHE A 148 11.34 0.72 14.62
C PHE A 148 12.43 1.78 14.38
N GLU A 149 12.86 1.97 13.13
CA GLU A 149 13.82 3.01 12.78
C GLU A 149 13.23 4.40 13.07
N MET A 150 11.96 4.64 12.68
CA MET A 150 11.28 5.90 12.95
C MET A 150 11.13 6.19 14.44
N SER A 151 10.76 5.19 15.26
CA SER A 151 10.62 5.37 16.71
C SER A 151 11.93 5.73 17.40
N ASN A 152 13.06 5.24 16.89
CA ASN A 152 14.38 5.55 17.45
C ASN A 152 14.94 6.92 16.98
N LEU A 153 14.53 7.37 15.79
CA LEU A 153 15.02 8.63 15.21
C LEU A 153 14.27 9.86 15.71
N ILE A 154 12.97 9.72 15.98
CA ILE A 154 12.12 10.84 16.36
C ILE A 154 12.13 10.95 17.88
N LYS A 155 13.00 11.83 18.42
CA LYS A 155 13.18 12.02 19.87
C LYS A 155 12.25 13.06 20.48
N ASP A 156 11.95 14.12 19.73
CA ASP A 156 11.26 15.32 20.24
C ASP A 156 9.82 15.48 19.70
N SER A 157 9.30 14.47 19.00
CA SER A 157 7.92 14.49 18.49
C SER A 157 7.35 13.08 18.37
N TYR A 158 6.05 12.98 18.15
CA TYR A 158 5.40 11.69 17.96
C TYR A 158 5.59 11.20 16.51
N ILE A 159 5.79 9.89 16.34
CA ILE A 159 5.97 9.24 15.03
C ILE A 159 4.83 9.53 14.04
N ASN A 160 3.61 9.72 14.56
CA ASN A 160 2.42 10.03 13.76
C ASN A 160 2.42 11.45 13.16
N TYR A 161 3.34 12.34 13.51
CA TYR A 161 3.51 13.61 12.77
C TYR A 161 4.20 13.42 11.42
N ASN A 162 4.81 12.26 11.18
CA ASN A 162 5.45 11.93 9.90
C ASN A 162 4.45 11.27 8.95
N TYR A 163 4.26 11.82 7.74
CA TYR A 163 3.34 11.23 6.76
C TYR A 163 3.68 9.77 6.42
N ARG A 164 4.97 9.40 6.45
CA ARG A 164 5.43 8.06 6.09
C ARG A 164 4.89 7.00 7.03
N PHE A 165 4.68 7.34 8.30
CA PHE A 165 4.04 6.48 9.28
C PHE A 165 2.64 6.06 8.80
N TRP A 166 1.81 7.02 8.38
CA TRP A 166 0.44 6.76 7.95
C TRP A 166 0.37 5.91 6.69
N VAL A 167 1.28 6.14 5.73
CA VAL A 167 1.37 5.27 4.54
C VAL A 167 1.68 3.83 4.95
N VAL A 168 2.69 3.64 5.81
CA VAL A 168 3.12 2.30 6.27
C VAL A 168 2.00 1.58 7.02
N ILE A 169 1.36 2.26 7.97
CA ILE A 169 0.23 1.68 8.70
C ILE A 169 -0.92 1.32 7.75
N GLY A 170 -1.19 2.15 6.75
CA GLY A 170 -2.25 1.90 5.77
C GLY A 170 -2.07 0.58 5.03
N PHE A 171 -0.93 0.38 4.38
CA PHE A 171 -0.70 -0.87 3.65
C PHE A 171 -0.40 -2.07 4.58
N MET A 172 0.15 -1.86 5.79
CA MET A 172 0.29 -2.92 6.78
C MET A 172 -1.05 -3.49 7.22
N LEU A 173 -2.01 -2.63 7.55
CA LEU A 173 -3.37 -3.05 7.93
C LEU A 173 -4.07 -3.77 6.77
N TYR A 174 -3.91 -3.27 5.55
CA TYR A 174 -4.45 -3.93 4.37
C TYR A 174 -3.88 -5.32 4.16
N LEU A 175 -2.55 -5.44 4.11
CA LEU A 175 -1.89 -6.72 3.85
C LEU A 175 -2.16 -7.72 4.99
N SER A 176 -2.01 -7.31 6.25
CA SER A 176 -2.26 -8.21 7.39
C SER A 176 -3.73 -8.61 7.53
N GLY A 177 -4.66 -7.69 7.30
CA GLY A 177 -6.10 -7.94 7.40
C GLY A 177 -6.66 -8.82 6.28
N SER A 178 -6.04 -8.78 5.10
CA SER A 178 -6.40 -9.62 3.96
C SER A 178 -5.57 -10.90 3.83
N PHE A 179 -4.46 -11.02 4.56
CA PHE A 179 -3.46 -12.09 4.44
C PHE A 179 -4.06 -13.49 4.42
N PHE A 180 -4.81 -13.87 5.46
CA PHE A 180 -5.38 -15.21 5.56
C PHE A 180 -6.44 -15.47 4.49
N ILE A 181 -7.21 -14.44 4.12
CA ILE A 181 -8.24 -14.58 3.09
C ILE A 181 -7.59 -14.89 1.74
N TYR A 182 -6.52 -14.15 1.38
CA TYR A 182 -5.78 -14.42 0.14
C TYR A 182 -5.05 -15.76 0.17
N LEU A 183 -4.48 -16.16 1.31
CA LEU A 183 -3.78 -17.43 1.47
C LEU A 183 -4.72 -18.64 1.23
N TYR A 184 -5.95 -18.56 1.75
CA TYR A 184 -6.95 -19.62 1.63
C TYR A 184 -7.88 -19.47 0.42
N ALA A 185 -7.72 -18.43 -0.39
CA ALA A 185 -8.69 -18.08 -1.44
C ALA A 185 -8.94 -19.20 -2.47
N ASN A 186 -7.92 -20.01 -2.77
CA ASN A 186 -8.04 -21.15 -3.69
C ASN A 186 -8.65 -22.42 -3.04
N GLN A 187 -8.77 -22.46 -1.72
CA GLN A 187 -9.38 -23.57 -0.97
C GLN A 187 -10.86 -23.35 -0.66
N LEU A 188 -11.35 -22.12 -0.83
CA LEU A 188 -12.75 -21.78 -0.61
C LEU A 188 -13.64 -22.40 -1.69
N ALA A 189 -14.80 -22.92 -1.27
CA ALA A 189 -15.80 -23.43 -2.19
C ALA A 189 -16.33 -22.31 -3.11
N PRO A 190 -16.76 -22.63 -4.35
CA PRO A 190 -17.35 -21.66 -5.27
C PRO A 190 -18.51 -20.91 -4.60
N GLY A 191 -18.49 -19.58 -4.66
CA GLY A 191 -19.51 -18.71 -4.05
C GLY A 191 -19.24 -18.29 -2.60
N GLU A 192 -18.31 -18.95 -1.89
CA GLU A 192 -17.99 -18.58 -0.50
C GLU A 192 -17.05 -17.38 -0.38
N GLY A 193 -16.25 -17.11 -1.42
CA GLY A 193 -15.35 -15.95 -1.44
C GLY A 193 -16.06 -14.61 -1.22
N ARG A 194 -17.35 -14.51 -1.56
CA ARG A 194 -18.13 -13.28 -1.37
C ARG A 194 -18.42 -12.98 0.11
N LYS A 195 -18.47 -14.00 0.96
CA LYS A 195 -18.65 -13.82 2.42
C LYS A 195 -17.43 -13.15 3.06
N PHE A 196 -16.24 -13.40 2.51
CA PHE A 196 -14.97 -12.85 3.01
C PHE A 196 -14.54 -11.57 2.30
N ALA A 197 -15.14 -11.26 1.14
CA ALA A 197 -14.86 -10.04 0.38
C ALA A 197 -15.05 -8.76 1.22
N VAL A 198 -16.04 -8.77 2.11
CA VAL A 198 -16.37 -7.61 2.96
C VAL A 198 -15.24 -7.28 3.93
N LEU A 199 -14.52 -8.29 4.43
CA LEU A 199 -13.33 -8.06 5.26
C LEU A 199 -12.21 -7.42 4.44
N ILE A 200 -11.98 -7.90 3.22
CA ILE A 200 -11.02 -7.30 2.29
C ILE A 200 -11.40 -5.84 2.02
N ASP A 201 -12.67 -5.58 1.73
CA ASP A 201 -13.21 -4.23 1.48
C ASP A 201 -12.94 -3.28 2.67
N ILE A 202 -13.20 -3.73 3.90
CA ILE A 202 -12.94 -2.93 5.11
C ILE A 202 -11.46 -2.53 5.19
N PHE A 203 -10.55 -3.50 5.05
CA PHE A 203 -9.12 -3.23 5.13
C PHE A 203 -8.61 -2.39 3.96
N TYR A 204 -9.21 -2.55 2.78
CA TYR A 204 -8.94 -1.74 1.60
C TYR A 204 -9.35 -0.27 1.78
N ILE A 205 -10.54 -0.04 2.34
CA ILE A 205 -11.03 1.30 2.68
C ILE A 205 -10.11 1.94 3.72
N LEU A 206 -9.73 1.19 4.76
CA LEU A 206 -8.82 1.69 5.78
C LEU A 206 -7.49 2.13 5.17
N LYS A 207 -6.84 1.31 4.33
CA LYS A 207 -5.61 1.68 3.59
C LYS A 207 -5.75 3.04 2.91
N ASN A 208 -6.84 3.25 2.19
CA ASN A 208 -7.08 4.49 1.46
C ASN A 208 -7.32 5.70 2.38
N ILE A 209 -8.01 5.51 3.50
CA ILE A 209 -8.13 6.54 4.56
C ILE A 209 -6.74 6.91 5.11
N PHE A 210 -5.90 5.92 5.41
CA PHE A 210 -4.54 6.14 5.89
C PHE A 210 -3.66 6.88 4.86
N PHE A 211 -3.78 6.55 3.58
CA PHE A 211 -3.11 7.28 2.49
C PHE A 211 -3.58 8.74 2.39
N ALA A 212 -4.88 8.97 2.50
CA ALA A 212 -5.44 10.33 2.53
C ALA A 212 -4.91 11.14 3.72
N ILE A 213 -4.87 10.55 4.91
CA ILE A 213 -4.30 11.18 6.12
C ILE A 213 -2.82 11.52 5.90
N ALA A 214 -2.04 10.61 5.31
CA ALA A 214 -0.63 10.85 4.99
C ALA A 214 -0.45 12.09 4.10
N MET A 215 -1.27 12.23 3.05
CA MET A 215 -1.22 13.38 2.15
C MET A 215 -1.57 14.70 2.86
N ILE A 216 -2.59 14.70 3.73
CA ILE A 216 -2.98 15.87 4.52
C ILE A 216 -1.86 16.27 5.48
N ILE A 217 -1.23 15.32 6.15
CA ILE A 217 -0.12 15.58 7.08
C ILE A 217 1.08 16.14 6.32
N CYS A 218 1.47 15.52 5.21
CA CYS A 218 2.54 16.02 4.37
C CYS A 218 2.26 17.45 3.87
N TYR A 219 1.01 17.74 3.50
CA TYR A 219 0.60 19.08 3.11
C TYR A 219 0.70 20.09 4.27
N ARG A 220 0.48 19.68 5.52
CA ARG A 220 0.59 20.58 6.69
C ARG A 220 2.02 20.78 7.17
N GLN A 221 2.95 19.86 6.89
CA GLN A 221 4.33 19.98 7.32
C GLN A 221 5.03 21.20 6.70
N PRO A 222 5.72 22.05 7.50
CA PRO A 222 6.51 23.16 6.97
C PRO A 222 7.68 22.59 6.15
N LYS A 223 7.91 23.14 4.94
CA LYS A 223 9.13 22.80 4.19
C LYS A 223 10.34 23.33 4.99
N PRO A 224 11.44 22.57 5.11
CA PRO A 224 12.66 23.14 5.66
C PRO A 224 13.03 24.36 4.80
N LYS A 225 13.13 25.55 5.41
CA LYS A 225 13.71 26.70 4.72
C LYS A 225 15.12 26.29 4.34
N ASN A 226 15.49 26.45 3.06
CA ASN A 226 16.90 26.33 2.68
C ASN A 226 17.70 27.23 3.62
N PRO A 227 18.81 26.76 4.23
CA PRO A 227 19.66 27.64 5.01
C PRO A 227 20.08 28.81 4.09
N PRO A 228 20.09 30.06 4.59
CA PRO A 228 20.57 31.17 3.79
C PRO A 228 21.97 30.84 3.27
N SER A 229 22.17 31.00 1.95
CA SER A 229 23.42 30.66 1.25
C SER A 229 24.64 31.45 1.73
N SER A 230 24.42 32.46 2.56
CA SER A 230 25.42 33.31 3.16
C SER A 230 25.14 33.42 4.65
N ILE A 231 25.64 32.47 5.44
CA ILE A 231 25.98 32.78 6.83
C ILE A 231 27.33 33.50 6.71
N PRO A 232 27.41 34.83 6.92
CA PRO A 232 28.71 35.49 6.98
C PRO A 232 29.51 34.82 8.08
N PHE A 233 30.76 34.46 7.81
CA PHE A 233 31.68 34.02 8.86
C PHE A 233 31.70 35.14 9.91
N LEU A 234 31.25 34.81 11.11
CA LEU A 234 31.44 35.69 12.25
C LEU A 234 32.95 35.62 12.52
N ASP A 235 33.68 36.65 12.07
CA ASP A 235 35.08 36.85 12.44
C ASP A 235 35.11 37.00 13.96
N LEU A 236 35.31 35.88 14.65
CA LEU A 236 35.68 35.88 16.04
C LEU A 236 37.13 36.36 16.06
N ASP A 237 37.32 37.66 16.22
CA ASP A 237 38.58 38.26 16.62
C ASP A 237 39.00 37.62 17.95
N VAL A 238 39.81 36.57 17.86
CA VAL A 238 40.51 36.00 19.00
C VAL A 238 41.66 36.96 19.33
N ARG A 239 41.42 37.83 20.32
CA ARG A 239 42.47 38.55 21.03
C ARG A 239 43.22 37.62 21.99
#